data_AF-A0A9P1CT65-F1
#
_entry.id   AF-A0A9P1CT65-F1
#
_cell.length_a   1.000
_cell.length_b   1.000
_cell.length_c   1.000
_cell.angle_alpha   90.00
_cell.angle_beta   90.00
_cell.angle_gamma   90.00
#
_symmetry.space_group_name_H-M   'P 1'
#
loop_
_entity.id
_entity.type
_entity.pdbx_description
1 polymer ?
#
loop_
_entity_poly.entity_id
_entity_poly.type
_entity_poly.pdbx_seq_one_letter_code
_entity_poly.pdbx_strand_id
1 'polypeptide(L)'
;MASPHGLTFTANGFSPSNWETWEEVPWDAKDTVQDAVQADSWSWTEPLIQALQRVQKLQGTGRTELSFEALKLQTLEPFLEVQALPRQLTKLSLRDNPWQDPALLLSQLQPLHQLISLDLSKCRLDSLTHLPRLQLRHLRLEENQLRSTLGIAGCPRLLEVSLARNRLTSTEQLETLLELRVLDLAENCLTSSQRCLRPLAACTQLSELHLQGNPLAKDVTLRSLFPSLETLDSRPLRRSRGGVATPVVPTAVPAPRGPWRDDGAVATEYLGKTKCYARRRGGSCRAR
;
A
#
# COMPACT_ATOMS: atom_id res chain seq x y z
N MET A 1 -31.53 20.39 34.43
CA MET A 1 -30.12 20.01 34.19
C MET A 1 -29.98 19.75 32.71
N ALA A 2 -29.21 20.59 32.02
CA ALA A 2 -29.12 20.62 30.56
C ALA A 2 -28.16 19.53 30.04
N SER A 3 -28.54 18.90 28.92
CA SER A 3 -27.61 18.24 28.00
C SER A 3 -26.64 19.24 27.39
N PRO A 4 -25.49 18.78 26.85
CA PRO A 4 -25.32 18.96 25.40
C PRO A 4 -24.63 17.79 24.66
N HIS A 5 -25.09 17.58 23.42
CA HIS A 5 -24.37 17.30 22.17
C HIS A 5 -23.15 16.34 22.22
N GLY A 6 -23.13 15.17 21.57
CA GLY A 6 -23.55 14.93 20.19
C GLY A 6 -22.39 15.19 19.23
N LEU A 7 -21.48 14.22 19.05
CA LEU A 7 -20.58 14.13 17.89
C LEU A 7 -20.46 12.66 17.48
N THR A 8 -21.35 12.26 16.57
CA THR A 8 -21.18 11.09 15.72
C THR A 8 -20.11 11.39 14.68
N PHE A 9 -18.97 10.71 14.75
CA PHE A 9 -18.02 10.69 13.63
C PHE A 9 -18.37 9.54 12.70
N THR A 10 -18.98 9.88 11.58
CA THR A 10 -18.99 9.06 10.37
C THR A 10 -17.86 9.55 9.46
N ALA A 11 -16.97 8.66 9.06
CA ALA A 11 -15.97 8.88 8.00
C ALA A 11 -15.66 7.50 7.40
N ASN A 12 -16.48 6.99 6.47
CA ASN A 12 -16.42 7.26 5.03
C ASN A 12 -14.98 7.28 4.49
N GLY A 13 -14.56 6.20 3.83
CA GLY A 13 -13.41 6.27 2.92
C GLY A 13 -12.74 4.97 2.50
N PHE A 14 -12.82 3.88 3.26
CA PHE A 14 -12.28 2.59 2.84
C PHE A 14 -13.41 1.66 2.42
N SER A 15 -13.39 1.22 1.16
CA SER A 15 -14.20 0.09 0.73
C SER A 15 -13.56 -1.18 1.33
N PRO A 16 -14.24 -1.89 2.26
CA PRO A 16 -13.76 -3.19 2.71
C PRO A 16 -14.17 -4.20 1.63
N SER A 17 -13.35 -4.42 0.61
CA SER A 17 -13.79 -5.24 -0.52
C SER A 17 -12.63 -5.88 -1.27
N ASN A 18 -12.14 -7.01 -0.74
CA ASN A 18 -11.79 -8.21 -1.54
C ASN A 18 -11.30 -9.42 -0.71
N TRP A 19 -11.50 -9.45 0.61
CA TRP A 19 -11.27 -10.67 1.42
C TRP A 19 -12.57 -11.29 1.98
N GLU A 20 -13.70 -10.60 1.87
CA GLU A 20 -15.02 -11.10 2.30
C GLU A 20 -15.71 -11.84 1.15
N THR A 21 -15.54 -13.16 1.09
CA THR A 21 -16.60 -14.14 0.77
C THR A 21 -16.02 -15.55 0.87
N TRP A 22 -15.97 -16.10 2.08
CA TRP A 22 -16.01 -17.55 2.27
C TRP A 22 -17.45 -17.85 2.68
N GLU A 23 -18.25 -18.39 1.77
CA GLU A 23 -19.58 -18.91 2.12
C GLU A 23 -19.40 -20.08 3.09
N GLU A 24 -19.97 -19.97 4.29
CA GLU A 24 -20.13 -21.09 5.20
C GLU A 24 -21.05 -22.12 4.53
N VAL A 25 -20.48 -23.22 4.07
CA VAL A 25 -21.25 -24.41 3.66
C VAL A 25 -21.39 -25.29 4.91
N PRO A 26 -22.59 -25.42 5.50
CA PRO A 26 -22.81 -26.36 6.58
C PRO A 26 -22.85 -27.77 5.98
N TRP A 27 -22.01 -28.67 6.48
CA TRP A 27 -22.21 -30.09 6.26
C TRP A 27 -21.98 -30.84 7.57
N ASP A 28 -23.00 -31.61 7.93
CA ASP A 28 -22.89 -32.73 8.86
C ASP A 28 -21.95 -33.76 8.24
N ALA A 29 -20.72 -33.85 8.72
CA ALA A 29 -20.26 -35.19 9.10
C ALA A 29 -19.35 -35.17 10.31
N LYS A 30 -19.83 -35.93 11.28
CA LYS A 30 -19.03 -36.52 12.35
C LYS A 30 -18.14 -37.67 11.84
N ASP A 31 -18.31 -38.09 10.58
CA ASP A 31 -17.82 -39.35 9.99
C ASP A 31 -16.32 -39.56 9.72
N THR A 32 -15.50 -38.54 9.39
CA THR A 32 -14.26 -38.84 8.59
C THR A 32 -12.93 -38.28 9.08
N VAL A 33 -12.84 -37.77 10.32
CA VAL A 33 -11.53 -37.43 10.93
C VAL A 33 -11.07 -38.47 11.95
N GLN A 34 -11.98 -39.29 12.49
CA GLN A 34 -11.66 -40.27 13.53
C GLN A 34 -10.96 -41.53 12.98
N ASP A 35 -11.17 -41.88 11.72
CA ASP A 35 -10.69 -43.16 11.18
C ASP A 35 -9.23 -43.17 10.68
N ALA A 36 -8.50 -42.05 10.78
CA ALA A 36 -7.13 -41.94 10.28
C ALA A 36 -6.02 -41.87 11.36
N VAL A 37 -6.33 -42.01 12.66
CA VAL A 37 -5.31 -41.85 13.71
C VAL A 37 -5.35 -43.00 14.72
N GLN A 38 -4.76 -44.12 14.35
CA GLN A 38 -3.97 -44.91 15.32
C GLN A 38 -2.54 -44.37 15.29
N ALA A 39 -2.31 -43.26 16.00
CA ALA A 39 -0.99 -42.79 16.35
C ALA A 39 -1.07 -42.22 17.76
N ASP A 40 -0.73 -43.07 18.73
CA ASP A 40 -0.44 -42.64 20.10
C ASP A 40 0.56 -41.46 20.05
N SER A 41 0.26 -40.38 20.77
CA SER A 41 1.14 -39.22 21.10
C SER A 41 0.92 -37.85 20.44
N TRP A 42 -0.22 -37.56 19.78
CA TRP A 42 -0.59 -36.16 19.46
C TRP A 42 -2.03 -35.84 19.87
N SER A 43 -2.19 -34.96 20.86
CA SER A 43 -3.48 -34.32 21.14
C SER A 43 -3.65 -33.10 20.24
N TRP A 44 -4.11 -33.32 19.00
CA TRP A 44 -4.41 -32.23 18.08
C TRP A 44 -5.51 -31.32 18.65
N THR A 45 -5.34 -30.01 18.52
CA THR A 45 -6.38 -29.05 18.90
C THR A 45 -7.37 -28.85 17.75
N GLU A 46 -8.62 -28.55 18.07
CA GLU A 46 -9.67 -28.27 17.07
C GLU A 46 -9.26 -27.20 16.02
N PRO A 47 -8.63 -26.07 16.39
CA PRO A 47 -8.01 -25.12 15.45
C PRO A 47 -7.13 -25.77 14.37
N LEU A 48 -6.32 -26.72 14.80
CA LEU A 48 -5.31 -27.34 13.95
C LEU A 48 -5.93 -28.37 13.02
N ILE A 49 -6.90 -29.14 13.50
CA ILE A 49 -7.69 -30.06 12.67
C ILE A 49 -8.36 -29.27 11.54
N GLN A 50 -8.99 -28.14 11.86
CA GLN A 50 -9.60 -27.27 10.86
C GLN A 50 -8.59 -26.73 9.83
N ALA A 51 -7.40 -26.35 10.30
CA ALA A 51 -6.34 -25.84 9.43
C ALA A 51 -5.81 -26.95 8.49
N LEU A 52 -5.60 -28.17 8.99
CA LEU A 52 -5.23 -29.35 8.18
C LEU A 52 -6.29 -29.68 7.12
N GLN A 53 -7.57 -29.68 7.51
CA GLN A 53 -8.67 -29.90 6.57
C GLN A 53 -8.69 -28.87 5.43
N ARG A 54 -8.40 -27.59 5.73
CA ARG A 54 -8.28 -26.54 4.70
C ARG A 54 -7.13 -26.81 3.73
N VAL A 55 -5.99 -27.30 4.23
CA VAL A 55 -4.86 -27.71 3.35
C VAL A 55 -5.25 -28.89 2.48
N GLN A 56 -5.87 -29.92 3.06
CA GLN A 56 -6.28 -31.11 2.32
C GLN A 56 -7.29 -30.76 1.21
N LYS A 57 -8.26 -29.88 1.50
CA LYS A 57 -9.23 -29.38 0.50
C LYS A 57 -8.58 -28.63 -0.66
N LEU A 58 -7.38 -28.07 -0.47
CA LEU A 58 -6.65 -27.40 -1.55
C LEU A 58 -6.02 -28.40 -2.53
N GLN A 59 -5.68 -29.61 -2.07
CA GLN A 59 -5.00 -30.61 -2.89
C GLN A 59 -5.88 -31.03 -4.09
N GLY A 60 -5.27 -31.09 -5.28
CA GLY A 60 -5.96 -31.48 -6.51
C GLY A 60 -6.90 -30.41 -7.11
N THR A 61 -7.16 -29.30 -6.43
CA THR A 61 -8.08 -28.25 -6.92
C THR A 61 -7.42 -27.21 -7.84
N GLY A 62 -6.08 -27.16 -7.88
CA GLY A 62 -5.32 -26.12 -8.56
C GLY A 62 -5.34 -24.74 -7.87
N ARG A 63 -6.05 -24.60 -6.74
CA ARG A 63 -6.07 -23.36 -5.96
C ARG A 63 -4.70 -23.09 -5.33
N THR A 64 -4.37 -21.81 -5.21
CA THR A 64 -3.08 -21.34 -4.66
C THR A 64 -3.28 -20.35 -3.51
N GLU A 65 -4.48 -20.26 -2.97
CA GLU A 65 -4.85 -19.32 -1.91
C GLU A 65 -5.32 -20.09 -0.67
N LEU A 66 -4.80 -19.71 0.49
CA LEU A 66 -5.11 -20.36 1.76
C LEU A 66 -5.23 -19.33 2.88
N SER A 67 -6.27 -19.47 3.72
CA SER A 67 -6.49 -18.61 4.88
C SER A 67 -6.73 -19.46 6.12
N PHE A 68 -6.09 -19.08 7.22
CA PHE A 68 -6.28 -19.61 8.57
C PHE A 68 -6.76 -18.53 9.54
N GLU A 69 -7.46 -17.52 9.04
CA GLU A 69 -7.92 -16.38 9.86
C GLU A 69 -8.76 -16.83 11.06
N ALA A 70 -8.44 -16.27 12.23
CA ALA A 70 -9.20 -16.41 13.48
C ALA A 70 -9.38 -17.86 13.97
N LEU A 71 -8.50 -18.79 13.58
CA LEU A 71 -8.58 -20.18 14.01
C LEU A 71 -8.08 -20.42 15.43
N LYS A 72 -7.45 -19.42 16.08
CA LYS A 72 -6.77 -19.57 17.38
C LYS A 72 -5.55 -20.50 17.34
N LEU A 73 -4.87 -20.57 16.19
CA LEU A 73 -3.63 -21.31 16.03
C LEU A 73 -2.52 -20.70 16.89
N GLN A 74 -1.74 -21.57 17.52
CA GLN A 74 -0.60 -21.17 18.35
C GLN A 74 0.75 -21.54 17.69
N THR A 75 0.77 -22.51 16.79
CA THR A 75 1.98 -23.01 16.10
C THR A 75 1.62 -23.63 14.74
N LEU A 76 2.57 -23.61 13.79
CA LEU A 76 2.49 -24.37 12.53
C LEU A 76 3.35 -25.65 12.56
N GLU A 77 4.01 -25.99 13.67
CA GLU A 77 4.82 -27.23 13.79
C GLU A 77 4.15 -28.48 13.21
N PRO A 78 2.85 -28.73 13.41
CA PRO A 78 2.18 -29.91 12.86
C PRO A 78 2.20 -30.00 11.33
N PHE A 79 2.24 -28.85 10.65
CA PHE A 79 2.40 -28.82 9.20
C PHE A 79 3.81 -29.24 8.77
N LEU A 80 4.82 -29.16 9.64
CA LEU A 80 6.15 -29.70 9.33
C LEU A 80 6.18 -31.22 9.46
N GLU A 81 5.43 -31.78 10.41
CA GLU A 81 5.51 -33.19 10.80
C GLU A 81 4.51 -34.08 10.03
N VAL A 82 3.29 -33.59 9.79
CA VAL A 82 2.19 -34.40 9.22
C VAL A 82 1.92 -34.05 7.77
N GLN A 83 1.91 -32.77 7.43
CA GLN A 83 1.59 -32.31 6.08
C GLN A 83 2.12 -30.91 5.82
N ALA A 84 3.13 -30.80 4.95
CA ALA A 84 3.72 -29.52 4.57
C ALA A 84 2.69 -28.56 3.96
N LEU A 85 2.84 -27.26 4.26
CA LEU A 85 2.09 -26.22 3.55
C LEU A 85 2.35 -26.33 2.03
N PRO A 86 1.32 -26.19 1.18
CA PRO A 86 1.49 -26.33 -0.25
C PRO A 86 2.46 -25.30 -0.82
N ARG A 87 3.55 -25.75 -1.44
CA ARG A 87 4.60 -24.87 -1.99
C ARG A 87 4.14 -23.98 -3.14
N GLN A 88 2.99 -24.31 -3.74
CA GLN A 88 2.36 -23.58 -4.83
C GLN A 88 1.52 -22.38 -4.36
N LEU A 89 1.45 -22.10 -3.06
CA LEU A 89 0.67 -20.99 -2.53
C LEU A 89 1.20 -19.65 -3.06
N THR A 90 0.28 -18.85 -3.59
CA THR A 90 0.52 -17.47 -4.02
C THR A 90 -0.05 -16.47 -3.01
N LYS A 91 -1.08 -16.85 -2.25
CA LYS A 91 -1.66 -16.05 -1.18
C LYS A 91 -1.82 -16.86 0.10
N LEU A 92 -1.35 -16.31 1.21
CA LEU A 92 -1.50 -16.91 2.53
C LEU A 92 -1.97 -15.87 3.55
N SER A 93 -3.01 -16.18 4.30
CA SER A 93 -3.42 -15.42 5.48
C SER A 93 -3.32 -16.27 6.73
N LEU A 94 -2.59 -15.75 7.73
CA LEU A 94 -2.44 -16.31 9.07
C LEU A 94 -3.01 -15.38 10.15
N ARG A 95 -3.81 -14.42 9.71
CA ARG A 95 -4.33 -13.31 10.51
C ARG A 95 -5.07 -13.77 11.76
N ASP A 96 -5.00 -12.95 12.81
CA ASP A 96 -5.79 -13.11 14.03
C ASP A 96 -5.62 -14.48 14.70
N ASN A 97 -4.36 -14.92 14.81
CA ASN A 97 -3.99 -16.13 15.53
C ASN A 97 -3.02 -15.80 16.66
N PRO A 98 -3.23 -16.36 17.88
CA PRO A 98 -2.38 -16.13 19.04
C PRO A 98 -1.11 -17.00 18.98
N TRP A 99 -0.25 -16.74 17.99
CA TRP A 99 1.01 -17.46 17.84
C TRP A 99 1.85 -17.38 19.12
N GLN A 100 2.27 -18.55 19.61
CA GLN A 100 3.06 -18.66 20.83
C GLN A 100 4.50 -18.17 20.58
N ASP A 101 5.04 -18.51 19.41
CA ASP A 101 6.35 -18.06 18.95
C ASP A 101 6.22 -17.46 17.53
N PRO A 102 6.07 -16.13 17.42
CA PRO A 102 6.00 -15.45 16.14
C PRO A 102 7.30 -15.51 15.32
N ALA A 103 8.47 -15.70 15.96
CA ALA A 103 9.74 -15.83 15.25
C ALA A 103 9.84 -17.20 14.57
N LEU A 104 9.45 -18.27 15.27
CA LEU A 104 9.33 -19.60 14.70
C LEU A 104 8.34 -19.60 13.53
N LEU A 105 7.18 -18.96 13.69
CA LEU A 105 6.20 -18.80 12.62
C LEU A 105 6.83 -18.23 11.34
N LEU A 106 7.57 -17.12 11.45
CA LEU A 106 8.19 -16.49 10.28
C LEU A 106 9.19 -17.43 9.60
N SER A 107 10.02 -18.14 10.38
CA SER A 107 11.00 -19.09 9.83
C SER A 107 10.34 -20.23 9.04
N GLN A 108 9.14 -20.65 9.44
CA GLN A 108 8.37 -21.72 8.79
C GLN A 108 7.79 -21.30 7.43
N LEU A 109 7.83 -20.02 7.06
CA LEU A 109 7.42 -19.54 5.74
C LEU A 109 8.49 -19.69 4.67
N GLN A 110 9.73 -20.08 5.03
CA GLN A 110 10.85 -20.23 4.11
C GLN A 110 10.56 -21.10 2.86
N PRO A 111 9.82 -22.22 2.92
CA PRO A 111 9.59 -23.04 1.71
C PRO A 111 8.63 -22.41 0.70
N LEU A 112 7.89 -21.35 1.06
CA LEU A 112 6.79 -20.78 0.28
C LEU A 112 7.25 -19.70 -0.72
N HIS A 113 8.20 -20.06 -1.59
CA HIS A 113 8.87 -19.14 -2.52
C HIS A 113 7.94 -18.52 -3.58
N GLN A 114 6.74 -19.07 -3.79
CA GLN A 114 5.75 -18.58 -4.77
C GLN A 114 4.77 -17.56 -4.18
N LEU A 115 4.88 -17.23 -2.88
CA LEU A 115 4.00 -16.25 -2.27
C LEU A 115 4.17 -14.87 -2.91
N ILE A 116 3.03 -14.28 -3.23
CA ILE A 116 2.86 -12.93 -3.76
C ILE A 116 2.19 -12.04 -2.70
N SER A 117 1.25 -12.59 -1.95
CA SER A 117 0.52 -11.89 -0.89
C SER A 117 0.61 -12.64 0.43
N LEU A 118 0.95 -11.93 1.50
CA LEU A 118 1.02 -12.47 2.85
C LEU A 118 0.30 -11.56 3.83
N ASP A 119 -0.61 -12.14 4.62
CA ASP A 119 -1.29 -11.45 5.71
C ASP A 119 -0.92 -12.08 7.06
N LEU A 120 -0.25 -11.27 7.89
CA LEU A 120 0.21 -11.57 9.24
C LEU A 120 -0.35 -10.55 10.24
N SER A 121 -1.51 -9.96 9.94
CA SER A 121 -2.15 -8.99 10.81
C SER A 121 -2.61 -9.64 12.12
N LYS A 122 -2.55 -8.91 13.25
CA LYS A 122 -2.96 -9.41 14.57
C LYS A 122 -2.24 -10.70 15.02
N CYS A 123 -1.01 -10.91 14.56
CA CYS A 123 -0.21 -12.09 14.89
C CYS A 123 0.73 -11.88 16.10
N ARG A 124 0.65 -10.72 16.78
CA ARG A 124 1.49 -10.32 17.92
C ARG A 124 2.99 -10.24 17.59
N LEU A 125 3.35 -10.01 16.32
CA LEU A 125 4.72 -9.87 15.87
C LEU A 125 5.39 -8.63 16.50
N ASP A 126 6.59 -8.77 17.03
CA ASP A 126 7.40 -7.67 17.56
C ASP A 126 8.65 -7.36 16.71
N SER A 127 9.04 -8.30 15.84
CA SER A 127 10.17 -8.24 14.92
C SER A 127 9.86 -8.93 13.59
N LEU A 128 10.53 -8.50 12.51
CA LEU A 128 10.53 -9.17 11.20
C LEU A 128 11.87 -9.83 10.88
N THR A 129 12.81 -9.92 11.83
CA THR A 129 14.17 -10.48 11.63
C THR A 129 14.20 -11.86 11.02
N HIS A 130 13.20 -12.69 11.32
CA HIS A 130 13.09 -14.07 10.84
C HIS A 130 12.24 -14.21 9.58
N LEU A 131 11.75 -13.10 9.01
CA LEU A 131 11.01 -13.13 7.75
C LEU A 131 11.96 -13.62 6.65
N PRO A 132 11.66 -14.73 5.98
CA PRO A 132 12.51 -15.28 4.95
C PRO A 132 12.53 -14.37 3.72
N ARG A 133 13.53 -14.57 2.87
CA ARG A 133 13.60 -13.85 1.60
C ARG A 133 12.51 -14.35 0.66
N LEU A 134 11.47 -13.55 0.47
CA LEU A 134 10.30 -13.87 -0.36
C LEU A 134 10.11 -12.80 -1.44
N GLN A 135 9.48 -13.19 -2.55
CA GLN A 135 9.19 -12.28 -3.67
C GLN A 135 7.77 -11.69 -3.53
N LEU A 136 7.42 -11.26 -2.31
CA LEU A 136 6.10 -10.70 -2.00
C LEU A 136 5.89 -9.37 -2.73
N ARG A 137 4.65 -9.13 -3.16
CA ARG A 137 4.16 -7.84 -3.68
C ARG A 137 3.27 -7.13 -2.68
N HIS A 138 2.52 -7.88 -1.86
CA HIS A 138 1.60 -7.35 -0.86
C HIS A 138 1.89 -7.97 0.51
N LEU A 139 2.08 -7.13 1.52
CA LEU A 139 2.34 -7.56 2.90
C LEU A 139 1.47 -6.77 3.88
N ARG A 140 0.63 -7.49 4.63
CA ARG A 140 -0.19 -6.93 5.72
C ARG A 140 0.36 -7.36 7.07
N LEU A 141 0.64 -6.37 7.91
CA LEU A 141 1.22 -6.51 9.26
C LEU A 141 0.46 -5.64 10.27
N GLU A 142 -0.82 -5.38 10.02
CA GLU A 142 -1.65 -4.50 10.84
C GLU A 142 -1.81 -5.06 12.26
N GLU A 143 -1.94 -4.17 13.25
CA GLU A 143 -2.23 -4.54 14.64
C GLU A 143 -1.24 -5.56 15.22
N ASN A 144 0.05 -5.33 14.97
CA ASN A 144 1.15 -6.06 15.60
C ASN A 144 1.85 -5.16 16.64
N GLN A 145 3.00 -5.61 17.16
CA GLN A 145 3.79 -4.91 18.17
C GLN A 145 5.15 -4.45 17.64
N LEU A 146 5.29 -4.33 16.32
CA LEU A 146 6.56 -4.00 15.65
C LEU A 146 7.07 -2.64 16.12
N ARG A 147 8.33 -2.60 16.55
CA ARG A 147 9.05 -1.35 16.91
C ARG A 147 10.00 -0.87 15.82
N SER A 148 10.36 -1.76 14.91
CA SER A 148 11.21 -1.51 13.76
C SER A 148 10.74 -2.36 12.58
N THR A 149 11.03 -1.90 11.38
CA THR A 149 10.85 -2.62 10.11
C THR A 149 12.04 -3.51 9.76
N LEU A 150 12.97 -3.72 10.69
CA LEU A 150 14.15 -4.55 10.48
C LEU A 150 13.76 -5.99 10.08
N GLY A 151 14.24 -6.41 8.92
CA GLY A 151 13.92 -7.71 8.29
C GLY A 151 13.07 -7.59 7.03
N ILE A 152 12.37 -6.46 6.83
CA ILE A 152 11.52 -6.25 5.64
C ILE A 152 12.32 -6.20 4.33
N ALA A 153 13.60 -5.87 4.39
CA ALA A 153 14.53 -5.90 3.25
C ALA A 153 14.66 -7.30 2.59
N GLY A 154 14.23 -8.36 3.28
CA GLY A 154 14.10 -9.69 2.69
C GLY A 154 13.07 -9.78 1.55
N CYS A 155 12.18 -8.80 1.43
CA CYS A 155 11.10 -8.76 0.43
C CYS A 155 11.22 -7.53 -0.50
N PRO A 156 12.23 -7.47 -1.39
CA PRO A 156 12.55 -6.25 -2.14
C PRO A 156 11.52 -5.86 -3.22
N ARG A 157 10.58 -6.76 -3.58
CA ARG A 157 9.55 -6.54 -4.62
C ARG A 157 8.20 -6.06 -4.07
N LEU A 158 8.16 -5.62 -2.82
CA LEU A 158 6.95 -5.13 -2.20
C LEU A 158 6.45 -3.86 -2.91
N LEU A 159 5.18 -3.89 -3.29
CA LEU A 159 4.45 -2.76 -3.88
C LEU A 159 3.54 -2.11 -2.85
N GLU A 160 2.96 -2.90 -1.95
CA GLU A 160 1.99 -2.47 -0.96
C GLU A 160 2.34 -3.07 0.39
N VAL A 161 2.48 -2.21 1.39
CA VAL A 161 2.80 -2.61 2.77
C VAL A 161 1.85 -1.91 3.72
N SER A 162 1.17 -2.68 4.56
CA SER A 162 0.35 -2.16 5.66
C SER A 162 1.01 -2.47 7.00
N LEU A 163 1.44 -1.42 7.70
CA LEU A 163 2.07 -1.45 9.03
C LEU A 163 1.23 -0.66 10.04
N ALA A 164 -0.05 -0.42 9.74
CA ALA A 164 -0.94 0.33 10.61
C ALA A 164 -1.04 -0.31 12.01
N ARG A 165 -1.25 0.52 13.04
CA ARG A 165 -1.45 0.08 14.43
C ARG A 165 -0.29 -0.77 14.96
N ASN A 166 0.94 -0.30 14.73
CA ASN A 166 2.16 -0.87 15.32
C ASN A 166 2.77 0.15 16.30
N ARG A 167 4.04 -0.06 16.70
CA ARG A 167 4.78 0.81 17.63
C ARG A 167 6.03 1.39 16.98
N LEU A 168 6.01 1.60 15.67
CA LEU A 168 7.16 2.08 14.90
C LEU A 168 7.50 3.53 15.28
N THR A 169 8.79 3.81 15.43
CA THR A 169 9.31 5.16 15.73
C THR A 169 10.14 5.75 14.60
N SER A 170 10.54 4.92 13.62
CA SER A 170 11.33 5.25 12.44
C SER A 170 11.00 4.29 11.28
N THR A 171 11.27 4.71 10.05
CA THR A 171 11.03 3.93 8.82
C THR A 171 12.32 3.34 8.23
N GLU A 172 13.31 3.06 9.07
CA GLU A 172 14.58 2.45 8.64
C GLU A 172 14.37 1.09 7.95
N GLN A 173 15.23 0.76 7.00
CA GLN A 173 15.11 -0.37 6.06
C GLN A 173 14.02 -0.27 4.99
N LEU A 174 13.03 0.63 5.10
CA LEU A 174 12.05 0.81 4.02
C LEU A 174 12.67 1.42 2.76
N GLU A 175 13.83 2.08 2.88
CA GLU A 175 14.63 2.58 1.75
C GLU A 175 15.05 1.49 0.76
N THR A 176 15.00 0.22 1.17
CA THR A 176 15.31 -0.93 0.31
C THR A 176 14.16 -1.30 -0.63
N LEU A 177 12.93 -0.84 -0.35
CA LEU A 177 11.71 -1.18 -1.09
C LEU A 177 11.49 -0.16 -2.22
N LEU A 178 12.32 -0.25 -3.26
CA LEU A 178 12.34 0.71 -4.36
C LEU A 178 11.08 0.68 -5.25
N GLU A 179 10.35 -0.43 -5.25
CA GLU A 179 9.10 -0.60 -6.01
C GLU A 179 7.85 -0.20 -5.20
N LEU A 180 8.00 0.19 -3.93
CA LEU A 180 6.90 0.49 -3.03
C LEU A 180 6.04 1.65 -3.55
N ARG A 181 4.73 1.44 -3.63
CA ARG A 181 3.74 2.40 -4.13
C ARG A 181 2.77 2.86 -3.06
N VAL A 182 2.34 1.93 -2.21
CA VAL A 182 1.38 2.19 -1.12
C VAL A 182 2.01 1.78 0.20
N LEU A 183 2.04 2.71 1.15
CA LEU A 183 2.54 2.47 2.49
C LEU A 183 1.55 3.00 3.53
N ASP A 184 1.05 2.11 4.37
CA ASP A 184 0.24 2.49 5.52
C ASP A 184 1.07 2.41 6.81
N LEU A 185 1.30 3.56 7.44
CA LEU A 185 1.98 3.72 8.71
C LEU A 185 1.05 4.34 9.77
N ALA A 186 -0.26 4.30 9.55
CA ALA A 186 -1.25 4.86 10.46
C ALA A 186 -1.12 4.32 11.89
N GLU A 187 -1.50 5.12 12.88
CA GLU A 187 -1.59 4.73 14.29
C GLU A 187 -0.27 4.10 14.81
N ASN A 188 0.87 4.70 14.46
CA ASN A 188 2.19 4.35 14.97
C ASN A 188 2.74 5.45 15.91
N CYS A 189 3.99 5.28 16.36
CA CYS A 189 4.67 6.18 17.28
C CYS A 189 5.72 7.06 16.57
N LEU A 190 5.52 7.39 15.29
CA LEU A 190 6.51 8.14 14.52
C LEU A 190 6.61 9.57 15.05
N THR A 191 7.76 9.88 15.66
CA THR A 191 8.00 11.14 16.38
C THR A 191 8.09 12.33 15.42
N SER A 192 7.80 13.54 15.91
CA SER A 192 7.76 14.79 15.15
C SER A 192 9.09 15.22 14.50
N SER A 193 10.15 14.41 14.61
CA SER A 193 11.38 14.65 13.85
C SER A 193 11.23 14.05 12.45
N GLN A 194 11.23 14.89 11.40
CA GLN A 194 11.24 14.43 10.00
C GLN A 194 12.33 13.38 9.68
N ARG A 195 13.37 13.29 10.52
CA ARG A 195 14.43 12.28 10.38
C ARG A 195 13.89 10.86 10.34
N CYS A 196 12.80 10.57 11.07
CA CYS A 196 12.20 9.26 11.13
C CYS A 196 11.62 8.79 9.78
N LEU A 197 11.35 9.71 8.85
CA LEU A 197 10.82 9.45 7.52
C LEU A 197 11.85 9.61 6.39
N ARG A 198 13.06 10.11 6.69
CA ARG A 198 14.12 10.30 5.68
C ARG A 198 14.40 9.04 4.83
N PRO A 199 14.38 7.81 5.39
CA PRO A 199 14.63 6.63 4.56
C PRO A 199 13.61 6.44 3.43
N LEU A 200 12.36 6.88 3.61
CA LEU A 200 11.33 6.81 2.58
C LEU A 200 11.62 7.71 1.36
N ALA A 201 12.56 8.66 1.46
CA ALA A 201 12.97 9.47 0.31
C ALA A 201 13.59 8.63 -0.83
N ALA A 202 14.10 7.43 -0.53
CA ALA A 202 14.58 6.48 -1.54
C ALA A 202 13.46 5.77 -2.31
N CYS A 203 12.26 5.67 -1.73
CA CYS A 203 11.07 5.04 -2.34
C CYS A 203 10.45 5.99 -3.38
N THR A 204 11.15 6.21 -4.49
CA THR A 204 10.75 7.19 -5.53
C THR A 204 9.42 6.89 -6.21
N GLN A 205 8.94 5.65 -6.13
CA GLN A 205 7.66 5.18 -6.69
C GLN A 205 6.49 5.30 -5.71
N LEU A 206 6.72 5.79 -4.48
CA LEU A 206 5.70 5.91 -3.46
C LEU A 206 4.68 6.97 -3.87
N SER A 207 3.46 6.52 -4.15
CA SER A 207 2.34 7.36 -4.58
C SER A 207 1.34 7.63 -3.46
N GLU A 208 1.19 6.68 -2.52
CA GLU A 208 0.21 6.75 -1.44
C GLU A 208 0.87 6.47 -0.08
N LEU A 209 0.65 7.38 0.87
CA LEU A 209 1.21 7.30 2.21
C LEU A 209 0.16 7.68 3.25
N HIS A 210 0.00 6.84 4.26
CA HIS A 210 -0.91 7.07 5.40
C HIS A 210 -0.10 7.21 6.69
N LEU A 211 -0.25 8.35 7.36
CA LEU A 211 0.45 8.75 8.58
C LEU A 211 -0.53 9.16 9.70
N GLN A 212 -1.85 9.05 9.49
CA GLN A 212 -2.86 9.42 10.49
C GLN A 212 -2.57 8.76 11.84
N GLY A 213 -2.86 9.46 12.94
CA GLY A 213 -2.64 8.92 14.28
C GLY A 213 -1.18 8.88 14.75
N ASN A 214 -0.21 9.34 13.95
CA ASN A 214 1.18 9.50 14.42
C ASN A 214 1.41 10.88 15.07
N PRO A 215 2.34 10.99 16.05
CA PRO A 215 2.76 12.27 16.60
C PRO A 215 3.25 13.29 15.55
N LEU A 216 3.91 12.83 14.48
CA LEU A 216 4.37 13.68 13.37
C LEU A 216 3.28 14.18 12.44
N ALA A 217 2.06 13.61 12.46
CA ALA A 217 1.01 13.94 11.49
C ALA A 217 0.58 15.42 11.52
N LYS A 218 0.95 16.14 12.60
CA LYS A 218 0.70 17.58 12.77
C LYS A 218 1.75 18.46 12.08
N ASP A 219 2.84 17.90 11.58
CA ASP A 219 3.90 18.66 10.93
C ASP A 219 3.55 19.01 9.48
N VAL A 220 3.36 20.31 9.22
CA VAL A 220 2.97 20.86 7.91
C VAL A 220 4.05 20.65 6.85
N THR A 221 5.29 20.43 7.27
CA THR A 221 6.46 20.34 6.37
C THR A 221 6.64 18.97 5.75
N LEU A 222 5.88 17.94 6.15
CA LEU A 222 5.95 16.58 5.57
C LEU A 222 5.75 16.55 4.06
N ARG A 223 4.98 17.51 3.53
CA ARG A 223 4.72 17.64 2.08
C ARG A 223 5.98 17.88 1.25
N SER A 224 7.01 18.53 1.80
CA SER A 224 8.24 18.80 1.05
C SER A 224 9.18 17.59 0.97
N LEU A 225 8.98 16.58 1.80
CA LEU A 225 9.83 15.37 1.84
C LEU A 225 9.50 14.38 0.72
N PHE A 226 8.28 14.43 0.18
CA PHE A 226 7.79 13.43 -0.77
C PHE A 226 7.31 14.07 -2.09
N PRO A 227 8.23 14.41 -3.01
CA PRO A 227 7.87 15.04 -4.27
C PRO A 227 7.07 14.13 -5.22
N SER A 228 7.20 12.80 -5.08
CA SER A 228 6.48 11.82 -5.90
C SER A 228 5.06 11.51 -5.41
N LEU A 229 4.71 11.92 -4.19
CA LEU A 229 3.49 11.47 -3.51
C LEU A 229 2.24 12.09 -4.14
N GLU A 230 1.27 11.25 -4.48
CA GLU A 230 -0.01 11.66 -5.07
C GLU A 230 -1.08 11.83 -3.99
N THR A 231 -1.08 10.96 -2.97
CA THR A 231 -2.04 10.96 -1.88
C THR A 231 -1.35 10.84 -0.53
N LEU A 232 -1.76 11.71 0.42
CA LEU A 232 -1.33 11.68 1.82
C LEU A 232 -2.57 11.63 2.70
N ASP A 233 -2.69 10.63 3.56
CA ASP A 233 -3.86 10.41 4.44
C ASP A 233 -5.18 10.45 3.65
N SER A 234 -5.22 9.75 2.51
CA SER A 234 -6.36 9.75 1.57
C SER A 234 -6.71 11.12 0.96
N ARG A 235 -5.85 12.14 1.12
CA ARG A 235 -6.03 13.47 0.50
C ARG A 235 -5.10 13.62 -0.71
N PRO A 236 -5.62 14.01 -1.89
CA PRO A 236 -4.77 14.23 -3.05
C PRO A 236 -3.88 15.45 -2.81
N LEU A 237 -2.57 15.24 -2.91
CA LEU A 237 -1.59 16.31 -3.02
C LEU A 237 -1.63 16.77 -4.47
N ARG A 238 -2.36 17.85 -4.74
CA ARG A 238 -2.41 18.45 -6.08
C ARG A 238 -0.98 18.61 -6.58
N ARG A 239 -0.61 17.85 -7.62
CA ARG A 239 0.55 18.21 -8.45
C ARG A 239 0.31 19.66 -8.84
N SER A 240 1.21 20.56 -8.46
CA SER A 240 1.39 21.80 -9.18
C SER A 240 1.59 21.36 -10.63
N ARG A 241 0.51 21.36 -11.43
CA ARG A 241 0.63 21.38 -12.88
C ARG A 241 1.56 22.56 -13.12
N GLY A 242 2.81 22.27 -13.47
CA GLY A 242 3.65 23.24 -14.13
C GLY A 242 2.76 23.89 -15.18
N GLY A 243 2.56 25.20 -15.04
CA GLY A 243 1.76 25.94 -15.99
C GLY A 243 2.34 25.65 -17.36
N VAL A 244 1.62 24.86 -18.16
CA VAL A 244 1.65 25.10 -19.59
C VAL A 244 1.08 26.50 -19.68
N ALA A 245 1.95 27.48 -19.90
CA ALA A 245 1.53 28.81 -20.26
C ALA A 245 0.58 28.63 -21.44
N THR A 246 -0.73 28.72 -21.16
CA THR A 246 -1.70 29.00 -22.19
C THR A 246 -1.20 30.28 -22.85
N PRO A 247 -0.96 30.30 -24.18
CA PRO A 247 -0.66 31.57 -24.82
C PRO A 247 -1.83 32.49 -24.51
N VAL A 248 -1.55 33.57 -23.78
CA VAL A 248 -2.51 34.63 -23.53
C VAL A 248 -2.84 35.19 -24.90
N VAL A 249 -3.98 34.78 -25.46
CA VAL A 249 -4.57 35.46 -26.59
C VAL A 249 -4.93 36.84 -26.06
N PRO A 250 -4.37 37.95 -26.60
CA PRO A 250 -4.76 39.27 -26.15
C PRO A 250 -6.25 39.42 -26.40
N THR A 251 -7.00 39.66 -25.33
CA THR A 251 -8.42 39.98 -25.35
C THR A 251 -8.64 41.17 -26.29
N ALA A 252 -9.35 40.94 -27.39
CA ALA A 252 -9.82 42.00 -28.25
C ALA A 252 -10.72 42.95 -27.44
N VAL A 253 -10.35 44.22 -27.45
CA VAL A 253 -11.14 45.33 -26.89
C VAL A 253 -12.50 45.38 -27.62
N PRO A 254 -13.65 45.44 -26.92
CA PRO A 254 -14.92 45.62 -27.61
C PRO A 254 -15.03 47.08 -28.10
N ALA A 255 -15.26 47.24 -29.41
CA ALA A 255 -15.51 48.54 -30.03
C ALA A 255 -16.85 49.13 -29.57
N PRO A 256 -16.95 50.47 -29.38
CA PRO A 256 -18.20 51.12 -29.00
C PRO A 256 -19.18 51.23 -30.18
N ARG A 257 -20.48 51.13 -29.88
CA ARG A 257 -21.58 51.19 -30.86
C ARG A 257 -21.92 52.63 -31.27
N GLY A 258 -21.53 52.99 -32.51
CA GLY A 258 -22.20 53.89 -33.47
C GLY A 258 -22.18 55.41 -33.22
N PRO A 259 -22.71 56.23 -34.15
CA PRO A 259 -23.18 55.94 -35.52
C PRO A 259 -22.52 56.84 -36.62
N TRP A 260 -22.93 56.62 -37.88
CA TRP A 260 -22.87 57.51 -39.06
C TRP A 260 -21.89 57.15 -40.21
N ARG A 261 -22.55 56.58 -41.24
CA ARG A 261 -22.56 56.94 -42.68
C ARG A 261 -21.33 56.71 -43.57
N ASP A 262 -21.63 55.91 -44.60
CA ASP A 262 -21.43 56.19 -46.04
C ASP A 262 -20.04 56.63 -46.46
N ASP A 263 -19.25 55.71 -47.03
CA ASP A 263 -19.12 55.61 -48.49
C ASP A 263 -17.97 54.67 -48.89
N GLY A 264 -18.19 53.92 -49.97
CA GLY A 264 -17.10 53.65 -50.92
C GLY A 264 -16.17 52.47 -50.65
N ALA A 265 -16.63 51.29 -51.08
CA ALA A 265 -15.93 50.48 -52.09
C ALA A 265 -14.72 49.59 -51.73
N VAL A 266 -14.78 48.43 -52.41
CA VAL A 266 -13.74 47.49 -52.87
C VAL A 266 -13.11 46.53 -51.85
N ALA A 267 -13.53 45.26 -51.99
CA ALA A 267 -12.81 44.09 -51.56
C ALA A 267 -11.61 43.81 -52.48
N THR A 268 -10.45 43.51 -51.89
CA THR A 268 -9.42 42.66 -52.51
C THR A 268 -8.74 41.83 -51.43
N GLU A 269 -9.15 40.57 -51.38
CA GLU A 269 -8.30 39.37 -51.47
C GLU A 269 -6.80 39.46 -51.11
N TYR A 270 -6.39 38.45 -50.36
CA TYR A 270 -5.24 37.56 -50.59
C TYR A 270 -4.02 37.55 -49.64
N LEU A 271 -3.77 36.30 -49.20
CA LEU A 271 -2.48 35.59 -49.11
C LEU A 271 -1.40 36.12 -48.17
N GLY A 272 -1.29 35.42 -47.03
CA GLY A 272 -0.36 34.30 -46.98
C GLY A 272 1.10 34.55 -46.52
N LYS A 273 1.56 33.55 -45.75
CA LYS A 273 2.94 33.08 -45.57
C LYS A 273 3.77 33.69 -44.42
N THR A 274 3.77 32.92 -43.34
CA THR A 274 4.95 32.35 -42.65
C THR A 274 6.32 32.62 -43.29
N LYS A 275 7.29 33.07 -42.48
CA LYS A 275 8.69 32.57 -42.40
C LYS A 275 9.42 33.25 -41.22
N CYS A 276 9.85 32.48 -40.22
CA CYS A 276 11.19 31.91 -40.08
C CYS A 276 12.27 32.95 -39.75
N TYR A 277 12.68 32.96 -38.47
CA TYR A 277 13.88 33.64 -37.99
C TYR A 277 15.14 32.89 -38.44
N ALA A 278 16.08 33.63 -39.03
CA ALA A 278 17.46 33.22 -39.20
C ALA A 278 18.40 34.31 -38.66
N ARG A 279 19.42 33.86 -37.93
CA ARG A 279 20.37 34.61 -37.10
C ARG A 279 21.69 34.76 -37.87
N ARG A 280 22.33 35.94 -37.87
CA ARG A 280 23.79 36.14 -38.07
C ARG A 280 24.16 37.57 -37.66
N ARG A 281 24.96 37.76 -36.61
CA ARG A 281 26.45 37.93 -36.57
C ARG A 281 26.96 39.23 -37.20
N GLY A 282 27.41 40.14 -36.33
CA GLY A 282 28.75 40.74 -36.37
C GLY A 282 28.93 42.05 -37.13
N GLY A 283 29.55 43.06 -36.46
CA GLY A 283 30.42 44.04 -37.12
C GLY A 283 30.11 45.51 -36.87
N SER A 284 30.81 46.08 -35.88
CA SER A 284 31.41 47.44 -35.77
C SER A 284 30.87 48.63 -36.57
N CYS A 285 30.67 49.77 -35.91
CA CYS A 285 31.37 51.03 -36.26
C CYS A 285 31.27 52.06 -35.12
N ARG A 286 32.44 52.53 -34.65
CA ARG A 286 32.60 53.77 -33.85
C ARG A 286 32.33 54.99 -34.74
N ALA A 287 31.78 56.05 -34.15
CA ALA A 287 31.97 57.42 -34.63
C ALA A 287 32.08 58.38 -33.44
N ARG A 288 33.21 59.10 -33.45
CA ARG A 288 33.65 60.35 -32.80
C ARG A 288 33.00 60.79 -31.49
#